data_AF-A0A520WUW4-F1
#
_entry.id   AF-A0A520WUW4-F1
#
_cell.length_a   1.000
_cell.length_b   1.000
_cell.length_c   1.000
_cell.angle_alpha   90.00
_cell.angle_beta   90.00
_cell.angle_gamma   90.00
#
_symmetry.space_group_name_H-M   'P 1'
#
loop_
_entity.id
_entity.type
_entity.pdbx_description
1 polymer ?
#
loop_
_entity_poly.entity_id
_entity_poly.type
_entity_poly.pdbx_seq_one_letter_code
_entity_poly.pdbx_strand_id
1 'polypeptide(L)'
;MSGIACQRHRFAIPDEVHYLNCAYMGPLSHDVNAAMMQGAQGKQTPWNFRPQDFFTVSEKFRDRAARIAGVEADSIAIVPSVSYALAVAARNLPVGRGQQIVTLADQ
;
A
#
# COMPACT_ATOMS: atom_id res chain seq x y z
N MET A 1 19.59 -19.30 10.11
CA MET A 1 18.97 -18.37 9.14
C MET A 1 20.06 -17.44 8.63
N SER A 2 20.30 -17.40 7.32
CA SER A 2 21.21 -16.39 6.74
C SER A 2 20.62 -15.00 6.96
N GLY A 3 21.42 -14.05 7.43
CA GLY A 3 20.99 -12.65 7.51
C GLY A 3 20.65 -12.09 6.12
N ILE A 4 19.81 -11.06 6.09
CA ILE A 4 19.51 -10.31 4.87
C ILE A 4 20.70 -9.38 4.59
N ALA A 5 21.24 -9.41 3.36
CA ALA A 5 22.32 -8.51 2.96
C ALA A 5 21.86 -7.04 2.95
N CYS A 6 22.80 -6.11 3.16
CA CYS A 6 22.50 -4.67 3.15
C CYS A 6 21.90 -4.23 1.81
N GLN A 7 20.72 -3.57 1.87
CA GLN A 7 20.02 -3.06 0.68
C GLN A 7 20.01 -1.52 0.61
N ARG A 8 20.92 -0.83 1.32
CA ARG A 8 21.00 0.64 1.36
C ARG A 8 21.04 1.26 -0.04
N HIS A 9 21.74 0.63 -0.97
CA HIS A 9 21.88 1.04 -2.37
C HIS A 9 20.55 1.16 -3.14
N ARG A 10 19.43 0.64 -2.61
CA ARG A 10 18.10 0.77 -3.22
C ARG A 10 17.38 2.06 -2.83
N PHE A 11 17.94 2.85 -1.92
CA PHE A 11 17.31 4.02 -1.34
C PHE A 11 18.26 5.22 -1.38
N ALA A 12 17.69 6.42 -1.51
CA ALA A 12 18.42 7.68 -1.52
C ALA A 12 18.73 8.21 -0.10
N ILE A 13 19.20 7.35 0.81
CA ILE A 13 19.53 7.76 2.18
C ILE A 13 20.98 8.28 2.20
N PRO A 14 21.25 9.55 2.59
CA PRO A 14 22.61 10.08 2.69
C PRO A 14 23.43 9.33 3.73
N ASP A 15 24.74 9.12 3.48
CA ASP A 15 25.62 8.25 4.28
C ASP A 15 25.67 8.60 5.76
N GLU A 16 25.51 9.88 6.10
CA GLU A 16 25.46 10.40 7.46
C GLU A 16 24.10 10.18 8.17
N VAL A 17 23.06 9.82 7.43
CA VAL A 17 21.69 9.63 7.95
C VAL A 17 21.43 8.18 8.35
N HIS A 18 21.04 8.03 9.62
CA HIS A 18 20.54 6.78 10.21
C HIS A 18 19.03 6.90 10.46
N TYR A 19 18.23 6.55 9.45
CA TYR A 19 16.78 6.71 9.53
C TYR A 19 16.12 5.50 10.22
N LEU A 20 15.56 5.71 11.40
CA LEU A 20 14.93 4.67 12.23
C LEU A 20 13.40 4.83 12.37
N ASN A 21 12.78 5.73 11.59
CA ASN A 21 11.36 6.09 11.72
C ASN A 21 10.50 5.60 10.54
N CYS A 22 10.82 4.43 9.98
CA CYS A 22 10.08 3.85 8.84
C CYS A 22 8.60 3.56 9.14
N ALA A 23 8.24 3.42 10.42
CA ALA A 23 6.84 3.24 10.83
C ALA A 23 6.01 4.52 10.62
N TYR A 24 6.61 5.70 10.74
CA TYR A 24 5.96 6.96 10.40
C TYR A 24 5.94 7.20 8.89
N MET A 25 7.10 7.07 8.23
CA MET A 25 7.22 7.24 6.78
C MET A 25 8.43 6.47 6.24
N GLY A 26 8.20 5.38 5.52
CA GLY A 26 9.29 4.65 4.86
C GLY A 26 9.87 5.45 3.68
N PRO A 27 11.21 5.48 3.49
CA PRO A 27 11.79 6.02 2.26
C PRO A 27 11.37 5.15 1.08
N LEU A 28 11.01 5.79 -0.04
CA LEU A 28 10.75 5.06 -1.28
C LEU A 28 12.07 4.51 -1.85
N SER A 29 12.05 3.28 -2.34
CA SER A 29 13.16 2.76 -3.13
C SER A 29 13.22 3.45 -4.50
N HIS A 30 14.38 3.38 -5.16
CA HIS A 30 14.55 3.91 -6.51
C HIS A 30 13.55 3.30 -7.50
N ASP A 31 13.28 1.99 -7.39
CA ASP A 31 12.34 1.27 -8.25
C ASP A 31 10.90 1.81 -8.07
N VAL A 32 10.49 2.05 -6.82
CA VAL A 32 9.15 2.59 -6.51
C VAL A 32 9.02 4.03 -7.00
N ASN A 33 10.04 4.87 -6.78
CA ASN A 33 10.05 6.24 -7.28
C ASN A 33 9.95 6.30 -8.81
N ALA A 34 10.69 5.44 -9.52
CA ALA A 34 10.62 5.33 -10.98
C ALA A 34 9.22 4.93 -11.47
N ALA A 35 8.59 3.93 -10.84
CA ALA A 35 7.24 3.50 -11.18
C ALA A 35 6.20 4.61 -10.93
N MET A 36 6.34 5.38 -9.84
CA MET A 36 5.47 6.53 -9.56
C MET A 36 5.59 7.61 -10.63
N MET A 37 6.82 7.97 -11.02
CA MET A 37 7.05 8.95 -12.10
C MET A 37 6.43 8.47 -13.43
N GLN A 38 6.61 7.20 -13.78
CA GLN A 38 6.02 6.62 -14.98
C GLN A 38 4.48 6.70 -14.95
N GLY A 39 3.86 6.35 -13.82
CA GLY A 39 2.41 6.45 -13.66
C GLY A 39 1.89 7.88 -13.77
N ALA A 40 2.61 8.85 -13.21
CA ALA A 40 2.27 10.26 -13.32
C ALA A 40 2.40 10.78 -14.76
N GLN A 41 3.46 10.41 -15.47
CA GLN A 41 3.65 10.76 -16.89
C GLN A 41 2.53 10.22 -17.77
N GLY A 42 2.03 9.00 -17.50
CA GLY A 42 0.88 8.44 -18.21
C GLY A 42 -0.36 9.33 -18.18
N LYS A 43 -0.55 10.10 -17.10
CA LYS A 43 -1.68 11.04 -16.97
C LYS A 43 -1.54 12.31 -17.81
N GLN A 44 -0.38 12.56 -18.42
CA GLN A 44 -0.20 13.67 -19.36
C GLN A 44 -0.87 13.40 -20.71
N THR A 45 -1.12 12.14 -21.05
CA THR A 45 -1.77 11.74 -22.32
C THR A 45 -2.94 10.78 -22.08
N PRO A 46 -3.97 11.21 -21.32
CA PRO A 46 -5.06 10.31 -20.90
C PRO A 46 -5.88 9.75 -22.07
N TRP A 47 -5.85 10.37 -23.26
CA TRP A 47 -6.48 9.84 -24.48
C TRP A 47 -5.83 8.56 -25.02
N ASN A 48 -4.62 8.22 -24.58
CA ASN A 48 -3.98 6.94 -24.89
C ASN A 48 -4.42 5.80 -23.95
N PHE A 49 -5.12 6.12 -22.87
CA PHE A 49 -5.54 5.16 -21.85
C PHE A 49 -6.81 4.44 -22.29
N ARG A 50 -6.76 3.12 -22.41
CA ARG A 50 -7.92 2.29 -22.73
C ARG A 50 -8.68 1.96 -21.44
N PRO A 51 -10.00 1.71 -21.48
CA PRO A 51 -10.75 1.30 -20.29
C PRO A 51 -10.15 0.09 -19.55
N GLN A 52 -9.55 -0.86 -20.27
CA GLN A 52 -8.88 -2.03 -19.68
C GLN A 52 -7.62 -1.67 -18.88
N ASP A 53 -6.90 -0.61 -19.28
CA ASP A 53 -5.67 -0.18 -18.61
C ASP A 53 -5.98 0.33 -17.19
N PHE A 54 -7.19 0.83 -16.96
CA PHE A 54 -7.67 1.30 -15.65
C PHE A 54 -7.64 0.19 -14.59
N PHE A 55 -8.01 -1.04 -14.99
CA PHE A 55 -8.08 -2.18 -14.07
C PHE A 55 -6.78 -2.98 -14.04
N THR A 56 -6.06 -3.05 -15.17
CA THR A 56 -4.88 -3.91 -15.32
C THR A 56 -3.83 -3.71 -14.24
N VAL A 57 -3.56 -2.47 -13.84
CA VAL A 57 -2.56 -2.17 -12.78
C VAL A 57 -3.06 -2.62 -11.40
N SER A 58 -4.33 -2.32 -11.09
CA SER A 58 -4.97 -2.67 -9.82
C SER A 58 -5.07 -4.18 -9.61
N GLU A 59 -5.46 -4.93 -10.64
CA GLU A 59 -5.58 -6.40 -10.55
C GLU A 59 -4.22 -7.08 -10.42
N LYS A 60 -3.20 -6.62 -11.18
CA LYS A 60 -1.82 -7.09 -11.00
C LYS A 60 -1.28 -6.80 -9.59
N PHE A 61 -1.69 -5.68 -8.99
CA PHE A 61 -1.33 -5.36 -7.61
C PHE A 61 -2.00 -6.33 -6.63
N ARG A 62 -3.32 -6.58 -6.76
CA ARG A 62 -4.04 -7.53 -5.90
C ARG A 62 -3.39 -8.90 -5.91
N ASP A 63 -3.08 -9.44 -7.09
CA ASP A 63 -2.43 -10.76 -7.23
C ASP A 63 -1.11 -10.84 -6.46
N ARG A 64 -0.31 -9.77 -6.51
CA ARG A 64 1.00 -9.71 -5.84
C ARG A 64 0.85 -9.54 -4.33
N ALA A 65 -0.03 -8.64 -3.91
CA ALA A 65 -0.30 -8.37 -2.49
C ALA A 65 -0.89 -9.61 -1.80
N ALA A 66 -1.83 -10.27 -2.46
CA ALA A 66 -2.46 -11.52 -2.01
C ALA A 66 -1.43 -12.63 -1.73
N ARG A 67 -0.45 -12.82 -2.62
CA ARG A 67 0.65 -13.78 -2.40
C ARG A 67 1.51 -13.45 -1.18
N ILE A 68 1.76 -12.16 -0.92
CA ILE A 68 2.53 -11.72 0.26
C ILE A 68 1.72 -11.95 1.54
N ALA A 69 0.42 -11.65 1.50
CA ALA A 69 -0.48 -11.78 2.64
C ALA A 69 -0.98 -13.22 2.89
N GLY A 70 -0.83 -14.12 1.91
CA GLY A 70 -1.33 -15.51 2.01
C GLY A 70 -2.86 -15.61 1.92
N VAL A 71 -3.50 -14.77 1.10
CA VAL A 71 -4.96 -14.72 0.90
C VAL A 71 -5.31 -14.74 -0.59
N GLU A 72 -6.60 -14.87 -0.92
CA GLU A 72 -7.10 -14.73 -2.29
C GLU A 72 -7.04 -13.28 -2.78
N ALA A 73 -6.81 -13.07 -4.08
CA ALA A 73 -6.75 -11.73 -4.69
C ALA A 73 -8.00 -10.88 -4.42
N ASP A 74 -9.18 -11.51 -4.49
CA ASP A 74 -10.48 -10.87 -4.23
C ASP A 74 -10.66 -10.43 -2.77
N SER A 75 -9.79 -10.87 -1.86
CA SER A 75 -9.77 -10.38 -0.47
C SER A 75 -9.02 -9.05 -0.29
N ILE A 76 -8.38 -8.52 -1.34
CA ILE A 76 -7.57 -7.30 -1.26
C ILE A 76 -8.34 -6.08 -1.80
N ALA A 77 -8.69 -5.16 -0.90
CA ALA A 77 -9.19 -3.84 -1.25
C ALA A 77 -8.03 -2.81 -1.38
N ILE A 78 -8.03 -2.02 -2.46
CA ILE A 78 -7.08 -0.92 -2.66
C ILE A 78 -7.74 0.37 -2.15
N VAL A 79 -7.14 0.98 -1.13
CA VAL A 79 -7.65 2.16 -0.42
C VAL A 79 -6.52 3.18 -0.21
N PRO A 80 -6.83 4.49 -0.08
CA PRO A 80 -5.80 5.53 -0.04
C PRO A 80 -5.05 5.62 1.30
N SER A 81 -5.61 5.07 2.38
CA SER A 81 -4.97 5.05 3.70
C SER A 81 -5.60 4.02 4.64
N VAL A 82 -4.91 3.74 5.75
CA VAL A 82 -5.41 2.86 6.83
C VAL A 82 -6.68 3.43 7.46
N SER A 83 -6.75 4.74 7.71
CA SER A 83 -7.92 5.38 8.32
C SER A 83 -9.18 5.24 7.46
N TYR A 84 -9.05 5.35 6.13
CA TYR A 84 -10.15 5.10 5.20
C TYR A 84 -10.58 3.63 5.24
N ALA A 85 -9.62 2.68 5.26
CA ALA A 85 -9.91 1.26 5.35
C ALA A 85 -10.75 0.92 6.61
N LEU A 86 -10.32 1.45 7.76
CA LEU A 86 -10.99 1.20 9.04
C LEU A 86 -12.39 1.81 9.07
N ALA A 87 -12.56 3.03 8.55
CA ALA A 87 -13.87 3.66 8.45
C ALA A 87 -14.83 2.89 7.52
N VAL A 88 -14.33 2.37 6.40
CA VAL A 88 -15.12 1.52 5.49
C VAL A 88 -15.52 0.22 6.19
N ALA A 89 -14.58 -0.45 6.86
CA ALA A 89 -14.89 -1.68 7.61
C ALA A 89 -15.95 -1.43 8.69
N ALA A 90 -15.75 -0.41 9.53
CA ALA A 90 -16.66 -0.06 10.62
C ALA A 90 -18.09 0.22 10.13
N ARG A 91 -18.24 0.94 8.99
CA ARG A 91 -19.55 1.25 8.40
C ARG A 91 -20.29 0.05 7.82
N ASN A 92 -19.58 -1.05 7.54
CA ASN A 92 -20.16 -2.26 6.95
C ASN A 92 -20.34 -3.40 7.98
N LEU A 93 -19.96 -3.19 9.25
CA LEU A 93 -20.20 -4.16 10.31
C LEU A 93 -21.65 -4.08 10.80
N PRO A 94 -22.38 -5.20 10.89
CA PRO A 94 -23.75 -5.22 11.40
C PRO A 94 -23.74 -5.13 12.94
N VAL A 95 -23.63 -3.92 13.47
CA VAL A 95 -23.65 -3.66 14.92
C VAL A 95 -25.04 -3.18 15.34
N GLY A 96 -25.73 -4.02 16.11
CA GLY A 96 -27.06 -3.75 16.65
C GLY A 96 -27.05 -3.00 17.98
N ARG A 97 -28.24 -2.53 18.38
CA ARG A 97 -28.45 -1.88 19.68
C ARG A 97 -28.07 -2.83 20.82
N GLY A 98 -27.31 -2.34 21.79
CA GLY A 98 -26.89 -3.11 22.96
C GLY A 98 -25.61 -3.93 22.76
N GLN A 99 -25.06 -3.98 21.54
CA GLN A 99 -23.72 -4.54 21.31
C GLN A 99 -22.64 -3.52 21.62
N GLN A 100 -21.45 -4.01 21.97
CA GLN A 100 -20.29 -3.19 22.33
C GLN A 100 -19.12 -3.48 21.39
N ILE A 101 -18.38 -2.43 21.02
CA ILE A 101 -17.11 -2.53 20.31
C ILE A 101 -16.02 -2.28 21.33
N VAL A 102 -15.11 -3.23 21.49
CA VAL A 102 -13.97 -3.13 22.40
C VAL A 102 -12.73 -2.83 21.59
N THR A 103 -12.03 -1.76 21.97
CA THR A 103 -10.76 -1.35 21.36
C THR A 103 -9.67 -1.34 22.42
N LEU A 104 -8.40 -1.33 21.99
CA LEU A 104 -7.29 -1.02 22.89
C LEU A 104 -7.40 0.46 23.32
N ALA A 105 -6.88 0.76 24.51
CA ALA A 105 -7.00 2.10 25.11
C ALA A 105 -6.27 3.18 24.27
N ASP A 106 -5.13 2.83 23.67
CA ASP A 106 -4.24 3.77 22.94
C ASP A 106 -4.20 3.47 21.44
N GLN A 107 -5.36 3.14 20.84
CA GLN A 107 -5.52 3.09 19.38
C GLN A 107 -5.69 4.48 18.76
#